data_AF-A0A353CSD9-F1
#
_entry.id   AF-A0A353CSD9-F1
#
_cell.length_a   1.000
_cell.length_b   1.000
_cell.length_c   1.000
_cell.angle_alpha   90.00
_cell.angle_beta   90.00
_cell.angle_gamma   90.00
#
_symmetry.space_group_name_H-M   'P 1'
#
loop_
_entity.id
_entity.type
_entity.pdbx_description
1 polymer ?
#
loop_
_entity_poly.entity_id
_entity_poly.type
_entity_poly.pdbx_seq_one_letter_code
_entity_poly.pdbx_strand_id
1 'polypeptide(L)'
;LEGSTLLLVRPVDSPCSGDFSGDATLAVDGGVGAGPGDVVLVMDEGGGARKILRNPKAPVRTVICGIVDQVSCIKGVKKYA
;
A
#
# COMPACT_ATOMS: atom_id res chain seq x y z
N LEU A 1 -9.29 3.16 -15.65
CA LEU A 1 -8.20 3.65 -14.78
C LEU A 1 -8.03 5.17 -14.89
N GLU A 2 -8.73 5.82 -15.82
CA GLU A 2 -8.79 7.27 -15.86
C GLU A 2 -9.35 7.81 -14.54
N GLY A 3 -8.69 8.81 -13.96
CA GLY A 3 -9.02 9.37 -12.65
C GLY A 3 -8.56 8.56 -11.43
N SER A 4 -7.90 7.40 -11.61
CA SER A 4 -7.32 6.66 -10.48
C SER A 4 -6.01 7.29 -10.00
N THR A 5 -5.84 7.44 -8.69
CA THR A 5 -4.60 7.94 -8.10
C THR A 5 -3.50 6.89 -8.23
N LEU A 6 -2.36 7.29 -8.80
CA LEU A 6 -1.18 6.45 -8.95
C LEU A 6 -0.09 6.98 -8.00
N LEU A 7 0.42 6.11 -7.13
CA LEU A 7 1.40 6.48 -6.11
C LEU A 7 2.67 5.65 -6.27
N LEU A 8 3.80 6.29 -5.97
CA LEU A 8 5.08 5.61 -5.86
C LEU A 8 5.24 5.12 -4.42
N VAL A 9 5.29 3.80 -4.23
CA VAL A 9 5.42 3.15 -2.93
C VAL A 9 6.78 2.49 -2.82
N ARG A 10 7.36 2.48 -1.62
CA ARG A 10 8.63 1.80 -1.33
C ARG A 10 8.45 0.85 -0.15
N PRO A 11 8.99 -0.38 -0.22
CA PRO A 11 8.92 -1.32 0.90
C PRO A 11 9.55 -0.75 2.18
N VAL A 12 9.02 -1.19 3.31
CA VAL A 12 9.55 -0.91 4.65
C VAL A 12 10.10 -2.23 5.19
N ASP A 13 11.40 -2.27 5.49
CA ASP A 13 12.14 -3.51 5.77
C ASP A 13 11.70 -4.15 7.08
N SER A 14 11.76 -3.33 8.11
CA SER A 14 11.20 -3.64 9.42
C SER A 14 10.09 -2.64 9.66
N PRO A 15 8.81 -3.07 9.61
CA PRO A 15 7.70 -2.19 9.97
C PRO A 15 7.80 -1.71 11.43
N CYS A 16 8.69 -2.30 12.23
CA CYS A 16 9.02 -1.84 13.58
C CYS A 16 10.11 -0.73 13.60
N SER A 17 11.07 -0.71 12.67
CA SER A 17 12.08 0.36 12.61
C SER A 17 11.61 1.53 11.74
N GLY A 18 10.86 1.25 10.67
CA GLY A 18 10.44 2.23 9.67
C GLY A 18 11.51 2.53 8.62
N ASP A 19 12.59 1.76 8.58
CA ASP A 19 13.61 1.89 7.55
C ASP A 19 13.07 1.37 6.23
N PHE A 20 13.33 2.12 5.17
CA PHE A 20 12.94 1.71 3.83
C PHE A 20 13.94 0.70 3.27
N SER A 21 13.43 -0.31 2.57
CA SER A 21 14.26 -1.23 1.77
C SER A 21 13.73 -1.39 0.37
N GLY A 22 14.61 -1.85 -0.53
CA GLY A 22 14.26 -2.17 -1.90
C GLY A 22 13.90 -0.97 -2.77
N ASP A 23 13.48 -1.30 -3.98
CA ASP A 23 13.14 -0.32 -5.00
C ASP A 23 11.69 0.15 -4.88
N ALA A 24 11.46 1.38 -5.34
CA ALA A 24 10.13 1.91 -5.46
C ALA A 24 9.32 1.21 -6.57
N THR A 25 8.01 1.11 -6.38
CA THR A 25 7.08 0.52 -7.36
C THR A 25 5.82 1.38 -7.44
N LEU A 26 5.15 1.32 -8.58
CA LEU A 26 3.88 2.00 -8.79
C LEU A 26 2.73 1.17 -8.23
N ALA A 27 1.85 1.81 -7.47
CA ALA A 27 0.62 1.21 -6.98
C ALA A 27 -0.56 2.16 -7.24
N VAL A 28 -1.71 1.57 -7.58
CA VAL A 28 -2.97 2.32 -7.69
C VAL A 28 -3.60 2.42 -6.30
N ASP A 29 -4.17 3.56 -5.95
CA ASP A 29 -5.00 3.66 -4.74
C ASP A 29 -6.29 2.84 -4.93
N GLY A 30 -6.53 1.89 -4.02
CA GLY A 30 -7.75 1.09 -3.98
C GLY A 30 -9.00 1.85 -3.56
N GLY A 31 -8.89 3.16 -3.32
CA GLY A 31 -9.95 4.04 -2.82
C GLY A 31 -9.86 4.25 -1.30
N VAL A 32 -8.68 4.06 -0.71
CA VAL A 32 -8.44 4.32 0.71
C VAL A 32 -7.98 5.74 0.99
N GLY A 33 -7.63 6.51 -0.06
CA GLY A 33 -7.23 7.91 0.08
C GLY A 33 -5.79 8.09 0.57
N ALA A 34 -4.89 7.18 0.19
CA ALA A 34 -3.49 7.26 0.57
C ALA A 34 -2.80 8.49 -0.06
N GLY A 35 -1.84 9.07 0.67
CA GLY A 35 -1.04 10.22 0.27
C GLY A 35 0.46 10.05 0.55
N PRO A 36 1.29 11.02 0.12
CA PRO A 36 2.71 11.00 0.41
C PRO A 36 3.00 11.02 1.91
N GLY A 37 3.83 10.08 2.37
CA GLY A 37 4.21 9.95 3.78
C GLY A 37 3.43 8.89 4.54
N ASP A 38 2.29 8.43 4.01
CA ASP A 38 1.52 7.35 4.61
C ASP A 38 2.28 6.02 4.56
N VAL A 39 2.18 5.25 5.65
CA VAL A 39 2.56 3.84 5.63
C VAL A 39 1.35 3.03 5.22
N VAL A 40 1.50 2.25 4.15
CA VAL A 40 0.38 1.59 3.47
C VAL A 40 0.60 0.09 3.37
N LEU A 41 -0.50 -0.65 3.26
CA LEU A 41 -0.49 -2.05 2.86
C LEU A 41 -0.64 -2.14 1.34
N VAL A 42 0.31 -2.83 0.71
CA VAL A 42 0.34 -3.04 -0.74
C VAL A 42 -0.01 -4.49 -1.03
N MET A 43 -0.98 -4.69 -1.92
CA MET A 43 -1.29 -6.00 -2.50
C MET A 43 -0.68 -6.08 -3.90
N ASP A 44 0.30 -6.97 -4.07
CA ASP A 44 0.96 -7.22 -5.36
C ASP A 44 0.44 -8.51 -6.03
N GLU A 45 -0.85 -8.51 -6.37
CA GLU A 45 -1.51 -9.67 -6.99
C GLU A 45 -2.72 -9.20 -7.82
N GLY A 46 -2.79 -9.63 -9.08
CA GLY A 46 -3.77 -9.09 -10.02
C GLY A 46 -5.23 -9.48 -9.74
N GLY A 47 -5.48 -10.69 -9.24
CA GLY A 47 -6.83 -11.15 -8.90
C GLY A 47 -7.42 -10.36 -7.74
N GLY A 48 -6.68 -10.23 -6.65
CA GLY A 48 -7.03 -9.39 -5.51
C GLY A 48 -7.17 -7.91 -5.89
N ALA A 49 -6.25 -7.37 -6.70
CA ALA A 49 -6.34 -5.99 -7.18
C ALA A 49 -7.65 -5.69 -7.91
N ARG A 50 -8.11 -6.59 -8.80
CA ARG A 50 -9.40 -6.46 -9.48
C ARG A 50 -10.60 -6.46 -8.53
N LYS A 51 -10.54 -7.23 -7.45
CA LYS A 51 -11.59 -7.26 -6.41
C LYS A 51 -11.64 -5.95 -5.64
N ILE A 52 -10.49 -5.43 -5.22
CA ILE A 52 -10.37 -4.15 -4.50
C ILE A 52 -10.89 -3.01 -5.37
N LEU A 53 -10.44 -2.93 -6.62
CA LEU A 53 -10.86 -1.91 -7.58
C LEU A 53 -12.29 -2.07 -8.09
N ARG A 54 -12.99 -3.15 -7.67
CA ARG A 54 -14.34 -3.53 -8.14
C ARG A 54 -14.47 -3.52 -9.66
N ASN A 55 -13.39 -3.88 -10.36
CA ASN A 55 -13.31 -3.87 -11.81
C ASN A 55 -12.67 -5.19 -12.30
N PRO A 56 -13.47 -6.13 -12.81
CA PRO A 56 -13.00 -7.46 -13.21
C PRO A 56 -12.08 -7.44 -14.45
N LYS A 57 -11.97 -6.30 -15.15
CA LYS A 57 -11.09 -6.11 -16.31
C LYS A 57 -9.96 -5.12 -16.02
N ALA A 58 -9.75 -4.68 -14.76
CA ALA A 58 -8.68 -3.74 -14.44
C ALA A 58 -7.31 -4.35 -14.75
N PRO A 59 -6.49 -3.70 -15.58
CA PRO A 59 -5.13 -4.14 -15.90
C PRO A 59 -4.15 -3.65 -14.82
N VAL A 60 -4.43 -3.97 -13.55
CA VAL A 60 -3.63 -3.55 -12.39
C VAL A 60 -3.21 -4.79 -11.61
N ARG A 61 -1.93 -4.85 -11.24
CA ARG A 61 -1.37 -5.89 -10.37
C ARG A 61 -1.19 -5.37 -8.94
N THR A 62 -0.63 -4.17 -8.80
CA THR A 62 -0.21 -3.62 -7.52
C THR A 62 -1.19 -2.53 -7.07
N VAL A 63 -1.81 -2.71 -5.92
CA VAL A 63 -2.83 -1.80 -5.38
C VAL A 63 -2.58 -1.53 -3.90
N ILE A 64 -2.84 -0.30 -3.46
CA ILE A 64 -2.89 0.05 -2.04
C ILE A 64 -4.24 -0.38 -1.50
N CYS A 65 -4.24 -1.23 -0.47
CA CYS A 65 -5.46 -1.80 0.10
C CYS A 65 -5.81 -1.26 1.50
N GLY A 66 -4.91 -0.48 2.11
CA GLY A 66 -5.13 0.11 3.43
C GLY A 66 -4.00 1.04 3.86
N ILE A 67 -4.31 1.92 4.81
CA ILE A 67 -3.36 2.77 5.52
C ILE A 67 -3.13 2.15 6.90
N VAL A 68 -1.88 2.15 7.35
CA VAL A 68 -1.48 1.54 8.63
C VAL A 68 -1.52 2.59 9.72
N ASP A 69 -2.39 2.41 10.72
CA ASP A 69 -2.40 3.28 11.91
C ASP A 69 -1.26 2.95 12.86
N GLN A 70 -1.03 1.66 13.11
CA GLN A 70 -0.01 1.18 14.03
C GLN A 70 0.40 -0.26 13.73
N VAL A 71 1.62 -0.60 14.15
CA VAL A 71 2.19 -1.94 14.07
C VAL A 71 2.56 -2.40 15.48
N SER A 72 2.03 -3.55 15.89
CA SER A 72 2.36 -4.20 17.15
C SER A 72 3.56 -5.13 16.96
N CYS A 73 4.66 -4.81 17.64
CA CYS A 73 5.89 -5.59 17.64
C CYS A 73 6.12 -6.21 19.02
N ILE A 74 6.97 -7.24 19.09
CA ILE A 74 7.31 -7.91 20.36
C ILE A 74 7.89 -6.91 21.39
N LYS A 75 8.61 -5.89 20.92
CA LYS A 75 9.24 -4.85 21.78
C LYS A 75 8.32 -3.66 22.10
N GLY A 76 7.11 -3.59 21.54
CA GLY A 76 6.19 -2.48 21.73
C GLY A 76 5.36 -2.15 20.48
N VAL A 77 4.56 -1.09 20.57
CA VAL A 77 3.69 -0.62 19.47
C VAL A 77 4.30 0.62 18.83
N LYS A 78 4.39 0.63 17.50
CA LYS A 78 4.77 1.81 16.72
C LYS A 78 3.54 2.39 16.02
N LYS A 79 3.29 3.68 16.17
CA LYS A 79 2.19 4.39 15.52
C LYS A 79 2.69 5.15 14.28
N TYR A 80 1.83 5.22 13.28
CA TYR A 80 2.06 5.89 12.00
C TYR A 80 0.98 6.93 11.69
N ALA A 81 -0.23 6.78 12.25
CA ALA A 81 -1.28 7.78 12.29
C ALA A 81 -1.35 8.51 13.64
#